data_AF-A0A836CGH7-F1
#
_entry.id   AF-A0A836CGH7-F1
#
_cell.length_a   1.000
_cell.length_b   1.000
_cell.length_c   1.000
_cell.angle_alpha   90.00
_cell.angle_beta   90.00
_cell.angle_gamma   90.00
#
_symmetry.space_group_name_H-M   'P 1'
#
loop_
_entity.id
_entity.type
_entity.pdbx_description
1 polymer ?
#
loop_
_entity_poly.entity_id
_entity_poly.type
_entity_poly.pdbx_seq_one_letter_code
_entity_poly.pdbx_strand_id
1 'polypeptide(L)'
;MFDRRVVRGNTYSAQVITMGARREAERLRADQERRMKAEALRRRLEAQARMRPGTPPPASGRTHMDMQTDEFLEELRDRPVEADADTQTDALRDRPASPLFVRAKTGTDAETQVEVGELFDFDAEVEPLLEVLVGKTLELSMLELLEEEELEAVRRRQRAFAAARDAELAEVQRLEAEARRRTAEKQRRLKQAQESRRAREAAAAKVAARSFARTYLSSLNADVFGGLEAEGHFYDPLRREVAEAFMPWLADAGAADAQRAAALRALAERRAAEAAAARAAAEAEAARAAAEAAAAAATAAAAAEEEGGEGGDGGEGGVDED
;
A
#
# COMPACT_ATOMS: atom_id res chain seq x y z
N MET A 1 57.74 5.64 7.20
CA MET A 1 56.52 5.66 8.02
C MET A 1 56.25 4.24 8.51
N PHE A 2 56.93 3.83 9.59
CA PHE A 2 56.73 2.51 10.21
C PHE A 2 56.32 2.76 11.66
N ASP A 3 55.02 2.65 11.93
CA ASP A 3 54.47 2.86 13.27
C ASP A 3 54.64 1.58 14.09
N ARG A 4 55.37 1.69 15.20
CA ARG A 4 55.63 0.59 16.13
C ARG A 4 54.36 0.09 16.85
N ARG A 5 53.24 0.80 16.73
CA ARG A 5 51.95 0.41 17.31
C ARG A 5 51.16 -0.57 16.44
N VAL A 6 51.56 -0.78 15.19
CA VAL A 6 50.83 -1.67 14.26
C VAL A 6 51.57 -3.00 14.13
N VAL A 7 51.05 -4.03 14.79
CA VAL A 7 51.56 -5.40 14.67
C VAL A 7 51.00 -6.01 13.38
N ARG A 8 51.88 -6.37 12.45
CA ARG A 8 51.52 -7.05 11.20
C ARG A 8 51.87 -8.53 11.33
N GLY A 9 50.84 -9.38 11.45
CA GLY A 9 50.97 -10.83 11.63
C GLY A 9 49.77 -11.41 12.39
N ASN A 10 49.60 -12.74 12.35
CA ASN A 10 48.53 -13.42 13.08
C ASN A 10 48.76 -13.30 14.60
N THR A 11 47.81 -12.67 15.30
CA THR A 11 47.90 -12.36 16.74
C THR A 11 47.45 -13.51 17.66
N TYR A 12 46.96 -14.62 17.10
CA TYR A 12 46.40 -15.73 17.87
C TYR A 12 47.43 -16.72 18.45
N SER A 13 48.68 -16.74 17.96
CA SER A 13 49.71 -17.69 18.41
C SER A 13 50.69 -17.12 19.45
N ALA A 14 50.51 -15.86 19.87
CA ALA A 14 51.31 -15.27 20.92
C ALA A 14 50.81 -15.72 22.30
N GLN A 15 51.21 -16.93 22.73
CA GLN A 15 51.07 -17.32 24.13
C GLN A 15 51.79 -16.27 24.99
N VAL A 16 51.02 -15.51 25.77
CA VAL A 16 51.56 -14.59 26.77
C VAL A 16 52.13 -15.44 27.91
N ILE A 17 53.38 -15.86 27.75
CA ILE A 17 54.11 -16.62 28.77
C ILE A 17 54.26 -15.70 29.98
N THR A 18 53.71 -16.10 31.12
CA THR A 18 53.85 -15.35 32.37
C THR A 18 55.32 -15.21 32.74
N MET A 19 55.70 -14.09 33.37
CA MET A 19 57.10 -13.85 33.77
C MET A 19 57.67 -14.97 34.66
N GLY A 20 56.82 -15.72 35.38
CA GLY A 20 57.21 -16.92 36.12
C GLY A 20 57.62 -18.08 35.21
N ALA A 21 56.79 -18.41 34.21
CA ALA A 21 57.07 -19.50 33.26
C ALA A 21 58.31 -19.22 32.39
N ARG A 22 58.61 -17.95 32.08
CA ARG A 22 59.84 -17.57 31.37
C ARG A 22 61.10 -17.84 32.20
N ARG A 23 61.06 -17.53 33.51
CA ARG A 23 62.18 -17.80 34.43
C ARG A 23 62.40 -19.29 34.66
N GLU A 24 61.35 -20.10 34.70
CA GLU A 24 61.48 -21.56 34.81
C GLU A 24 62.06 -22.19 33.54
N ALA A 25 61.63 -21.74 32.36
CA ALA A 25 62.19 -22.19 31.09
C ALA A 25 63.68 -21.82 30.94
N GLU A 26 64.09 -20.64 31.41
CA GLU A 26 65.51 -20.22 31.42
C GLU A 26 66.35 -21.09 32.38
N ARG A 27 65.82 -21.45 33.56
CA ARG A 27 66.50 -22.38 34.50
C ARG A 27 66.69 -23.77 33.90
N LEU A 28 65.64 -24.34 33.29
CA LEU A 28 65.71 -25.65 32.64
C LEU A 28 66.71 -25.66 31.47
N ARG A 29 66.80 -24.57 30.70
CA ARG A 29 67.81 -24.42 29.64
C ARG A 29 69.22 -24.35 30.22
N ALA A 30 69.44 -23.57 31.28
CA ALA A 30 70.75 -23.46 31.93
C ALA A 30 71.23 -24.81 32.52
N ASP A 31 70.30 -25.60 33.09
CA ASP A 31 70.61 -26.94 33.61
C ASP A 31 70.92 -27.95 32.49
N GLN A 32 70.18 -27.88 31.36
CA GLN A 32 70.49 -28.70 30.18
C GLN A 32 71.85 -28.32 29.58
N GLU A 33 72.17 -27.03 29.46
CA GLU A 33 73.47 -26.56 28.98
C GLU A 33 74.62 -27.02 29.89
N ARG A 34 74.43 -26.99 31.22
CA ARG A 34 75.42 -27.49 32.19
C ARG A 34 75.65 -29.00 32.04
N ARG A 35 74.59 -29.79 31.83
CA ARG A 35 74.70 -31.24 31.56
C ARG A 35 75.45 -31.51 30.26
N MET A 36 75.08 -30.83 29.17
CA MET A 36 75.75 -30.96 27.87
C MET A 36 77.23 -30.59 27.93
N LYS A 37 77.59 -29.52 28.66
CA LYS A 37 78.99 -29.12 28.86
C LYS A 37 79.78 -30.14 29.68
N ALA A 38 79.19 -30.76 30.70
CA ALA A 38 79.85 -31.78 31.50
C ALA A 38 80.12 -33.07 30.68
N GLU A 39 79.16 -33.48 29.85
CA GLU A 39 79.35 -34.62 28.93
C GLU A 39 80.39 -34.34 27.86
N ALA A 40 80.42 -33.12 27.30
CA ALA A 40 81.44 -32.71 26.33
C ALA A 40 82.85 -32.71 26.95
N LEU A 41 83.00 -32.25 28.19
CA LEU A 41 84.27 -32.29 28.91
C LEU A 41 84.75 -33.73 29.16
N ARG A 42 83.85 -34.63 29.59
CA ARG A 42 84.17 -36.06 29.75
C ARG A 42 84.66 -36.67 28.43
N ARG A 43 83.94 -36.43 27.34
CA ARG A 43 84.31 -36.94 26.00
C ARG A 43 85.67 -36.39 25.54
N ARG A 44 86.00 -35.14 25.86
CA ARG A 44 87.30 -34.53 25.55
C ARG A 44 88.44 -35.15 26.38
N LEU A 45 88.22 -35.39 27.67
CA LEU A 45 89.21 -36.06 28.53
C LEU A 45 89.48 -37.50 28.08
N GLU A 46 88.43 -38.25 27.71
CA GLU A 46 88.56 -39.59 27.15
C GLU A 46 89.32 -39.58 25.82
N ALA A 47 89.05 -38.62 24.94
CA ALA A 47 89.79 -38.44 23.69
C ALA A 47 91.28 -38.10 23.94
N GLN A 48 91.57 -37.28 24.95
CA GLN A 48 92.94 -36.90 25.30
C GLN A 48 93.73 -38.06 25.92
N ALA A 49 93.07 -38.91 26.73
CA ALA A 49 93.67 -40.14 27.24
C ALA A 49 93.98 -41.14 26.11
N ARG A 50 93.15 -41.20 25.06
CA ARG A 50 93.41 -42.02 23.86
C ARG A 50 94.50 -41.45 22.94
N MET A 51 94.80 -40.15 23.04
CA MET A 51 95.78 -39.44 22.21
C MET A 51 97.18 -39.34 22.83
N ARG A 52 97.40 -39.83 24.06
CA ARG A 52 98.76 -39.97 24.60
C ARG A 52 99.37 -41.29 24.12
N PRO A 53 100.42 -41.28 23.28
CA PRO A 53 101.16 -42.49 22.99
C PRO A 53 101.78 -43.01 24.29
N GLY A 54 101.56 -44.28 24.63
CA GLY A 54 102.26 -44.92 25.75
C GLY A 54 103.75 -44.98 25.46
N THR A 55 104.59 -44.85 26.50
CA THR A 55 106.03 -45.09 26.37
C THR A 55 106.24 -46.51 25.82
N PRO A 56 107.04 -46.68 24.75
CA PRO A 56 107.24 -47.99 24.13
C PRO A 56 107.87 -48.98 25.14
N PRO A 57 107.58 -50.29 25.02
CA PRO A 57 108.09 -51.29 25.95
C PRO A 57 109.63 -51.42 25.87
N PRO A 58 110.31 -51.84 26.96
CA PRO A 58 111.76 -51.98 26.96
C PRO A 58 112.22 -53.09 26.00
N ALA A 59 113.36 -52.87 25.36
CA ALA A 59 113.99 -53.88 24.51
C ALA A 59 114.35 -55.15 25.32
N SER A 60 114.26 -56.32 24.68
CA SER A 60 114.43 -57.62 25.35
C SER A 60 115.77 -57.71 26.10
N GLY A 61 115.71 -58.07 27.38
CA GLY A 61 116.87 -58.18 28.28
C GLY A 61 117.25 -56.89 29.02
N ARG A 62 116.48 -55.80 28.87
CA ARG A 62 116.66 -54.55 29.63
C ARG A 62 115.37 -54.18 30.36
N THR A 63 115.50 -53.53 31.52
CA THR A 63 114.37 -52.90 32.21
C THR A 63 114.42 -51.39 31.99
N HIS A 64 113.27 -50.75 31.84
CA HIS A 64 113.20 -49.29 31.86
C HIS A 64 113.65 -48.79 33.23
N MET A 65 114.47 -47.74 33.24
CA MET A 65 114.90 -47.04 34.43
C MET A 65 114.37 -45.61 34.34
N ASP A 66 113.74 -45.14 35.41
CA ASP A 66 113.29 -43.75 35.47
C ASP A 66 114.51 -42.85 35.58
N MET A 67 114.82 -42.12 34.50
CA MET A 67 115.83 -41.07 34.54
C MET A 67 115.18 -39.79 35.08
N GLN A 68 115.84 -39.15 36.05
CA GLN A 68 115.43 -37.84 36.56
C GLN A 68 115.51 -36.84 35.41
N THR A 69 114.35 -36.53 34.84
CA THR A 69 114.16 -35.59 33.72
C THR A 69 113.58 -34.27 34.21
N ASP A 70 113.47 -34.11 35.52
CA ASP A 70 113.22 -32.83 36.14
C ASP A 70 114.45 -31.93 35.94
N GLU A 71 114.21 -30.67 35.61
CA GLU A 71 115.23 -29.66 35.35
C GLU A 71 116.07 -29.42 36.61
N PHE A 72 117.22 -30.09 36.73
CA PHE A 72 118.15 -29.91 37.83
C PHE A 72 119.15 -28.80 37.48
N LEU A 73 118.77 -27.56 37.79
CA LEU A 73 119.65 -26.39 37.66
C LEU A 73 120.44 -26.20 38.96
N GLU A 74 121.73 -26.53 38.93
CA GLU A 74 122.67 -26.12 39.98
C GLU A 74 123.07 -24.65 39.73
N GLU A 75 122.63 -23.73 40.59
CA GLU A 75 123.11 -22.34 40.53
C GLU A 75 124.58 -22.29 40.98
N LEU A 76 125.51 -22.28 40.00
CA LEU A 76 126.91 -21.93 40.24
C LEU A 76 126.97 -20.47 40.71
N ARG A 77 127.06 -20.26 42.04
CA ARG A 77 127.13 -18.92 42.66
C ARG A 77 128.51 -18.26 42.57
N ASP A 78 129.51 -19.01 42.10
CA ASP A 78 130.88 -18.53 42.07
C ASP A 78 131.21 -17.97 40.69
N ARG A 79 131.43 -16.66 40.63
CA ARG A 79 131.76 -15.94 39.39
C ARG A 79 133.28 -16.02 39.22
N PRO A 80 133.82 -16.67 38.16
CA PRO A 80 135.26 -16.79 37.99
C PRO A 80 135.91 -15.41 37.84
N VAL A 81 137.11 -15.26 38.38
CA VAL A 81 137.87 -14.00 38.37
C VAL A 81 138.19 -13.62 36.91
N GLU A 82 137.46 -12.65 36.38
CA GLU A 82 137.70 -12.05 35.08
C GLU A 82 138.97 -11.18 35.18
N ALA A 83 140.02 -11.56 34.43
CA ALA A 83 141.27 -10.82 34.35
C ALA A 83 141.30 -10.05 33.03
N ASP A 84 141.24 -8.72 33.12
CA ASP A 84 141.30 -7.84 31.96
C ASP A 84 142.73 -7.78 31.42
N ALA A 85 142.91 -8.18 30.16
CA ALA A 85 144.17 -8.13 29.43
C ALA A 85 144.00 -7.21 28.22
N ASP A 86 144.42 -5.96 28.36
CA ASP A 86 144.42 -5.00 27.26
C ASP A 86 145.53 -5.32 26.26
N THR A 87 145.14 -5.63 25.02
CA THR A 87 146.07 -5.82 23.91
C THR A 87 145.93 -4.65 22.92
N GLN A 88 147.02 -3.91 22.74
CA GLN A 88 147.13 -2.86 21.72
C GLN A 88 147.16 -3.53 20.34
N THR A 89 145.97 -3.68 19.75
CA THR A 89 145.80 -4.08 18.35
C THR A 89 145.60 -2.83 17.50
N ASP A 90 146.39 -2.75 16.44
CA ASP A 90 146.36 -1.66 15.46
C ASP A 90 144.93 -1.50 14.89
N ALA A 91 144.49 -0.27 14.62
CA ALA A 91 143.13 0.01 14.17
C ALA A 91 142.83 -0.76 12.88
N LEU A 92 142.02 -1.83 12.99
CA LEU A 92 141.53 -2.59 11.86
C LEU A 92 140.76 -1.62 10.96
N ARG A 93 141.39 -1.16 9.88
CA ARG A 93 140.69 -0.34 8.89
C ARG A 93 139.52 -1.18 8.36
N ASP A 94 138.30 -0.67 8.50
CA ASP A 94 137.10 -1.31 8.00
C ASP A 94 137.27 -1.62 6.51
N ARG A 95 137.49 -2.89 6.20
CA ARG A 95 137.29 -3.39 4.84
C ARG A 95 135.79 -3.25 4.58
N PRO A 96 135.34 -2.57 3.51
CA PRO A 96 133.93 -2.55 3.19
C PRO A 96 133.43 -3.99 3.09
N ALA A 97 132.26 -4.27 3.67
CA ALA A 97 131.68 -5.61 3.68
C ALA A 97 131.72 -6.17 2.25
N SER A 98 132.35 -7.34 2.07
CA SER A 98 132.41 -8.00 0.77
C SER A 98 130.98 -8.13 0.23
N PRO A 99 130.71 -7.73 -1.03
CA PRO A 99 129.37 -7.75 -1.57
C PRO A 99 128.76 -9.14 -1.37
N LEU A 100 127.54 -9.18 -0.83
CA LEU A 100 126.81 -10.43 -0.64
C LEU A 100 126.68 -11.12 -2.00
N PHE A 101 127.23 -12.33 -2.10
CA PHE A 101 127.11 -13.13 -3.31
C PHE A 101 125.65 -13.57 -3.48
N VAL A 102 124.90 -12.82 -4.28
CA VAL A 102 123.58 -13.22 -4.76
C VAL A 102 123.81 -14.11 -5.98
N ARG A 103 123.52 -15.40 -5.85
CA ARG A 103 123.54 -16.31 -7.01
C ARG A 103 122.61 -15.76 -8.09
N ALA A 104 123.06 -15.77 -9.35
CA ALA A 104 122.15 -15.55 -10.48
C ALA A 104 120.99 -16.54 -10.37
N LYS A 105 119.75 -16.07 -10.59
CA LYS A 105 118.56 -16.92 -10.58
C LYS A 105 118.77 -18.05 -11.59
N THR A 106 119.08 -19.25 -11.11
CA THR A 106 119.16 -20.46 -11.94
C THR A 106 117.83 -21.18 -11.88
N GLY A 107 117.01 -20.95 -12.90
CA GLY A 107 115.71 -21.56 -13.12
C GLY A 107 115.02 -20.88 -14.30
N THR A 108 114.23 -21.62 -15.06
CA THR A 108 113.42 -21.05 -16.15
C THR A 108 112.11 -20.55 -15.56
N ASP A 109 111.78 -19.28 -15.79
CA ASP A 109 110.46 -18.76 -15.42
C ASP A 109 109.41 -19.27 -16.40
N ALA A 110 108.32 -19.80 -15.86
CA ALA A 110 107.16 -20.25 -16.63
C ALA A 110 105.90 -19.63 -16.03
N GLU A 111 105.09 -19.01 -16.88
CA GLU A 111 103.74 -18.59 -16.54
C GLU A 111 102.75 -19.52 -17.25
N THR A 112 101.64 -19.79 -16.58
CA THR A 112 100.55 -20.60 -17.14
C THR A 112 99.29 -19.76 -17.00
N GLN A 113 98.71 -19.38 -18.12
CA GLN A 113 97.46 -18.62 -18.19
C GLN A 113 96.43 -19.46 -18.91
N VAL A 114 95.20 -19.47 -18.40
CA VAL A 114 94.06 -20.05 -19.10
C VAL A 114 93.33 -18.93 -19.84
N GLU A 115 93.11 -19.13 -21.13
CA GLU A 115 92.46 -18.14 -21.99
C GLU A 115 90.93 -18.25 -21.94
N VAL A 116 90.24 -17.18 -22.35
CA VAL A 116 88.77 -17.15 -22.36
C VAL A 116 88.24 -18.21 -23.32
N GLY A 117 87.51 -19.19 -22.79
CA GLY A 117 86.90 -20.28 -23.54
C GLY A 117 87.65 -21.62 -23.49
N GLU A 118 88.83 -21.69 -22.88
CA GLU A 118 89.64 -22.92 -22.82
C GLU A 118 89.08 -23.97 -21.85
N LEU A 119 88.28 -23.54 -20.86
CA LEU A 119 87.62 -24.38 -19.84
C LEU A 119 86.11 -24.53 -20.05
N PHE A 120 85.55 -24.00 -21.15
CA PHE A 120 84.10 -24.00 -21.35
C PHE A 120 83.60 -25.39 -21.77
N ASP A 121 82.71 -25.97 -20.95
CA ASP A 121 81.98 -27.18 -21.26
C ASP A 121 80.53 -26.82 -21.60
N PHE A 122 80.15 -27.00 -22.87
CA PHE A 122 78.81 -26.64 -23.35
C PHE A 122 77.71 -27.45 -22.66
N ASP A 123 77.94 -28.75 -22.44
CA ASP A 123 76.90 -29.65 -21.93
C ASP A 123 76.58 -29.31 -20.46
N ALA A 124 77.61 -28.96 -19.67
CA ALA A 124 77.44 -28.53 -18.28
C ALA A 124 76.79 -27.14 -18.16
N GLU A 125 77.13 -26.21 -19.06
CA GLU A 125 76.66 -24.82 -18.99
C GLU A 125 75.25 -24.63 -19.60
N VAL A 126 74.84 -25.50 -20.53
CA VAL A 126 73.51 -25.43 -21.16
C VAL A 126 72.41 -26.08 -20.31
N GLU A 127 72.77 -27.02 -19.43
CA GLU A 127 71.83 -27.78 -18.62
C GLU A 127 70.91 -26.88 -17.75
N PRO A 128 71.42 -25.87 -17.00
CA PRO A 128 70.57 -24.95 -16.24
C PRO A 128 69.67 -24.08 -17.12
N LEU A 129 70.13 -23.72 -18.33
CA LEU A 129 69.33 -22.93 -19.28
C LEU A 129 68.15 -23.75 -19.80
N LEU A 130 68.38 -25.01 -20.16
CA LEU A 130 67.34 -25.91 -20.63
C LEU A 130 66.35 -26.25 -19.51
N GLU A 131 66.82 -26.48 -18.29
CA GLU A 131 65.93 -26.72 -17.14
C GLU A 131 64.96 -25.56 -16.93
N VAL A 132 65.47 -24.32 -16.93
CA VAL A 132 64.62 -23.13 -16.77
C VAL A 132 63.69 -22.96 -17.97
N LEU A 133 64.15 -23.18 -19.19
CA LEU A 133 63.35 -22.96 -20.39
C LEU A 133 62.22 -23.99 -20.51
N VAL A 134 62.51 -25.27 -20.25
CA VAL A 134 61.49 -26.33 -20.22
C VAL A 134 60.56 -26.16 -19.03
N GLY A 135 61.08 -25.86 -17.84
CA GLY A 135 60.27 -25.61 -16.65
C GLY A 135 59.28 -24.46 -16.86
N LYS A 136 59.77 -23.31 -17.36
CA LYS A 136 58.94 -22.13 -17.62
C LYS A 136 57.88 -22.38 -18.68
N THR A 137 58.22 -23.09 -19.75
CA THR A 137 57.27 -23.39 -20.83
C THR A 137 56.16 -24.33 -20.37
N LEU A 138 56.50 -25.35 -19.57
CA LEU A 138 55.50 -26.25 -18.97
C LEU A 138 54.61 -25.52 -17.96
N GLU A 139 55.18 -24.69 -17.09
CA GLU A 139 54.42 -23.89 -16.12
C GLU A 139 53.44 -22.94 -16.82
N LEU A 140 53.91 -22.21 -17.85
CA LEU A 140 53.06 -21.29 -18.61
C LEU A 140 51.94 -22.04 -19.33
N SER A 141 52.27 -23.15 -20.01
CA SER A 141 51.27 -23.95 -20.73
C SER A 141 50.20 -24.51 -19.80
N MET A 142 50.60 -24.93 -18.59
CA MET A 142 49.67 -25.43 -17.57
C MET A 142 48.75 -24.31 -17.06
N LEU A 143 49.28 -23.11 -16.81
CA LEU A 143 48.48 -21.96 -16.38
C LEU A 143 47.46 -21.55 -17.45
N GLU A 144 47.87 -21.50 -18.71
CA GLU A 144 46.99 -21.18 -19.83
C GLU A 144 45.85 -22.20 -19.95
N LEU A 145 46.16 -23.50 -19.87
CA LEU A 145 45.15 -24.56 -19.93
C LEU A 145 44.14 -24.47 -18.77
N LEU A 146 44.61 -24.20 -17.54
CA LEU A 146 43.73 -24.01 -16.39
C LEU A 146 42.83 -22.79 -16.56
N GLU A 147 43.37 -21.68 -17.07
CA GLU A 147 42.58 -20.47 -17.36
C GLU A 147 41.50 -20.74 -18.42
N GLU A 148 41.84 -21.46 -19.48
CA GLU A 148 40.88 -21.86 -20.52
C GLU A 148 39.74 -22.70 -19.94
N GLU A 149 40.05 -23.72 -19.14
CA GLU A 149 39.04 -24.56 -18.49
C GLU A 149 38.13 -23.77 -17.54
N GLU A 150 38.70 -22.85 -16.76
CA GLU A 150 37.92 -21.97 -15.88
C GLU A 150 36.99 -21.05 -16.68
N LEU A 151 37.49 -20.43 -17.76
CA LEU A 151 36.69 -19.58 -18.64
C LEU A 151 35.55 -20.38 -19.29
N GLU A 152 35.80 -21.62 -19.71
CA GLU A 152 34.75 -22.51 -20.23
C GLU A 152 33.71 -22.87 -19.18
N ALA A 153 34.13 -23.18 -17.95
CA ALA A 153 33.23 -23.46 -16.84
C ALA A 153 32.32 -22.25 -16.52
N VAL A 154 32.90 -21.04 -16.50
CA VAL A 154 32.15 -19.80 -16.31
C VAL A 154 31.16 -19.57 -17.45
N ARG A 155 31.59 -19.72 -18.71
CA ARG A 155 30.71 -19.58 -19.89
C ARG A 155 29.57 -20.59 -19.86
N ARG A 156 29.83 -21.84 -19.51
CA ARG A 156 28.81 -22.89 -19.35
C ARG A 156 27.78 -22.51 -18.30
N ARG A 157 28.24 -22.01 -17.14
CA ARG A 157 27.36 -21.54 -16.06
C ARG A 157 26.50 -20.36 -16.50
N GLN A 158 27.09 -19.37 -17.19
CA GLN A 158 26.36 -18.22 -17.70
C GLN A 158 25.29 -18.62 -18.72
N ARG A 159 25.60 -19.53 -19.66
CA ARG A 159 24.63 -20.05 -20.64
C ARG A 159 23.47 -20.78 -19.95
N ALA A 160 23.77 -21.65 -18.98
CA ALA A 160 22.74 -22.37 -18.23
C ALA A 160 21.84 -21.40 -17.45
N PHE A 161 22.42 -20.38 -16.81
CA PHE A 161 21.65 -19.35 -16.11
C PHE A 161 20.79 -18.52 -17.06
N ALA A 162 21.33 -18.10 -18.21
CA ALA A 162 20.57 -17.35 -19.22
C ALA A 162 19.41 -18.18 -19.76
N ALA A 163 19.63 -19.46 -20.09
CA ALA A 163 18.58 -20.36 -20.55
C ALA A 163 17.47 -20.55 -19.51
N ALA A 164 17.83 -20.73 -18.23
CA ALA A 164 16.86 -20.83 -17.14
C ALA A 164 16.06 -19.52 -16.99
N ARG A 165 16.74 -18.36 -16.96
CA ARG A 165 16.10 -17.04 -16.90
C ARG A 165 15.11 -16.83 -18.06
N ASP A 166 15.50 -17.20 -19.27
CA ASP A 166 14.67 -16.99 -20.45
C ASP A 166 13.44 -17.91 -20.44
N ALA A 167 13.57 -19.14 -19.92
CA ALA A 167 12.44 -20.04 -19.69
C ALA A 167 11.46 -19.48 -18.64
N GLU A 168 11.97 -19.00 -17.50
CA GLU A 168 11.18 -18.35 -16.46
C GLU A 168 10.46 -17.11 -16.99
N LEU A 169 11.16 -16.27 -17.76
CA LEU A 169 10.57 -15.07 -18.36
C LEU A 169 9.44 -15.44 -19.32
N ALA A 170 9.61 -16.48 -20.14
CA ALA A 170 8.58 -16.95 -21.06
C ALA A 170 7.34 -17.47 -20.31
N GLU A 171 7.53 -18.17 -19.18
CA GLU A 171 6.43 -18.63 -18.34
C GLU A 171 5.68 -17.46 -17.68
N VAL A 172 6.39 -16.49 -17.12
CA VAL A 172 5.80 -15.28 -16.54
C VAL A 172 4.97 -14.54 -17.58
N GLN A 173 5.50 -14.34 -18.79
CA GLN A 173 4.78 -13.70 -19.88
C GLN A 173 3.50 -14.45 -20.27
N ARG A 174 3.54 -15.79 -20.31
CA ARG A 174 2.37 -16.63 -20.55
C ARG A 174 1.30 -16.41 -19.48
N LEU A 175 1.67 -16.45 -18.20
CA LEU A 175 0.76 -16.26 -17.08
C LEU A 175 0.19 -14.84 -17.03
N GLU A 176 1.00 -13.82 -17.30
CA GLU A 176 0.54 -12.44 -17.41
C GLU A 176 -0.48 -12.27 -18.53
N ALA A 177 -0.22 -12.82 -19.71
CA ALA A 177 -1.14 -12.73 -20.84
C ALA A 177 -2.49 -13.39 -20.51
N GLU A 178 -2.47 -14.54 -19.82
CA GLU A 178 -3.69 -15.20 -19.36
C GLU A 178 -4.44 -14.37 -18.32
N ALA A 179 -3.73 -13.83 -17.32
CA ALA A 179 -4.32 -12.96 -16.30
C ALA A 179 -4.93 -11.69 -16.91
N ARG A 180 -4.26 -11.07 -17.89
CA ARG A 180 -4.77 -9.92 -18.66
C ARG A 180 -6.05 -10.28 -19.42
N ARG A 181 -6.13 -11.46 -20.05
CA ARG A 181 -7.35 -11.93 -20.71
C ARG A 181 -8.50 -12.14 -19.72
N ARG A 182 -8.25 -12.84 -18.60
CA ARG A 182 -9.26 -13.09 -17.56
C ARG A 182 -9.79 -11.80 -16.94
N THR A 183 -8.90 -10.85 -16.65
CA THR A 183 -9.28 -9.55 -16.09
C THR A 183 -10.07 -8.70 -17.09
N ALA A 184 -9.66 -8.67 -18.36
CA ALA A 184 -10.40 -7.99 -19.42
C ALA A 184 -11.81 -8.57 -19.60
N GLU A 185 -11.97 -9.91 -19.59
CA GLU A 185 -13.28 -10.53 -19.67
C GLU A 185 -14.12 -10.21 -18.44
N LYS A 186 -13.56 -10.32 -17.22
CA LYS A 186 -14.25 -9.95 -15.98
C LYS A 186 -14.75 -8.51 -16.02
N GLN A 187 -13.91 -7.57 -16.46
CA GLN A 187 -14.30 -6.16 -16.60
C GLN A 187 -15.43 -5.98 -17.62
N ARG A 188 -15.38 -6.67 -18.77
CA ARG A 188 -16.46 -6.65 -19.77
C ARG A 188 -17.77 -7.18 -19.19
N ARG A 189 -17.74 -8.30 -18.46
CA ARG A 189 -18.92 -8.86 -17.80
C ARG A 189 -19.50 -7.93 -16.74
N LEU A 190 -18.65 -7.27 -15.95
CA LEU A 190 -19.08 -6.29 -14.96
C LEU A 190 -19.78 -5.08 -15.62
N LYS A 191 -19.22 -4.55 -16.71
CA LYS A 191 -19.84 -3.46 -17.47
C LYS A 191 -21.22 -3.87 -18.00
N GLN A 192 -21.32 -5.03 -18.64
CA GLN A 192 -22.59 -5.58 -19.14
C GLN A 192 -23.61 -5.78 -18.02
N ALA A 193 -23.19 -6.30 -16.87
CA ALA A 193 -24.07 -6.49 -15.71
C ALA A 193 -24.57 -5.16 -15.14
N GLN A 194 -23.70 -4.14 -15.06
CA GLN A 194 -24.08 -2.80 -14.63
C GLN A 194 -25.08 -2.16 -15.59
N GLU A 195 -24.85 -2.25 -16.90
CA GLU A 195 -25.77 -1.75 -17.93
C GLU A 195 -27.12 -2.46 -17.86
N SER A 196 -27.12 -3.80 -17.78
CA SER A 196 -28.35 -4.58 -17.64
C SER A 196 -29.10 -4.23 -16.35
N ARG A 197 -28.39 -4.00 -15.24
CA ARG A 197 -28.99 -3.59 -13.97
C ARG A 197 -29.64 -2.21 -14.09
N ARG A 198 -28.94 -1.22 -14.64
CA ARG A 198 -29.49 0.13 -14.89
C ARG A 198 -30.72 0.09 -15.77
N ALA A 199 -30.69 -0.71 -16.85
CA ALA A 199 -31.84 -0.88 -17.73
C ALA A 199 -33.04 -1.52 -17.02
N ARG A 200 -32.81 -2.53 -16.15
CA ARG A 200 -33.86 -3.15 -15.32
C ARG A 200 -34.44 -2.18 -14.29
N GLU A 201 -33.60 -1.42 -13.59
CA GLU A 201 -34.03 -0.40 -12.63
C GLU A 201 -34.90 0.67 -13.32
N ALA A 202 -34.47 1.16 -14.49
CA ALA A 202 -35.26 2.12 -15.28
C ALA A 202 -36.59 1.52 -15.77
N ALA A 203 -36.59 0.27 -16.23
CA ALA A 203 -37.81 -0.42 -16.63
C ALA A 203 -38.76 -0.65 -15.46
N ALA A 204 -38.24 -1.08 -14.30
CA ALA A 204 -39.02 -1.26 -13.08
C ALA A 204 -39.66 0.05 -12.60
N ALA A 205 -38.90 1.15 -12.62
CA ALA A 205 -39.43 2.48 -12.29
C ALA A 205 -40.56 2.91 -13.24
N LYS A 206 -40.40 2.67 -14.56
CA LYS A 206 -41.46 2.95 -15.56
C LYS A 206 -42.71 2.11 -15.31
N VAL A 207 -42.55 0.82 -15.01
CA VAL A 207 -43.69 -0.07 -14.71
C VAL A 207 -44.39 0.36 -13.43
N ALA A 208 -43.64 0.68 -12.37
CA ALA A 208 -44.18 1.17 -11.10
C ALA A 208 -44.94 2.50 -11.27
N ALA A 209 -44.37 3.46 -12.02
CA ALA A 209 -45.05 4.72 -12.32
C ALA A 209 -46.33 4.50 -13.13
N ARG A 210 -46.31 3.58 -14.10
CA ARG A 210 -47.50 3.23 -14.89
C ARG A 210 -48.58 2.58 -14.04
N SER A 211 -48.23 1.64 -13.16
CA SER A 211 -49.20 1.01 -12.26
C SER A 211 -49.78 2.01 -11.27
N PHE A 212 -48.93 2.88 -10.70
CA PHE A 212 -49.37 3.95 -9.80
C PHE A 212 -50.34 4.91 -10.50
N ALA A 213 -49.98 5.40 -11.68
CA ALA A 213 -50.84 6.28 -12.47
C ALA A 213 -52.18 5.62 -12.80
N ARG A 214 -52.19 4.33 -13.16
CA ARG A 214 -53.43 3.60 -13.44
C ARG A 214 -54.33 3.51 -12.20
N THR A 215 -53.78 3.15 -11.05
CA THR A 215 -54.54 3.07 -9.80
C THR A 215 -55.06 4.44 -9.39
N TYR A 216 -54.20 5.48 -9.42
CA TYR A 216 -54.58 6.84 -9.05
C TYR A 216 -55.64 7.42 -9.98
N LEU A 217 -55.50 7.28 -11.30
CA LEU A 217 -56.50 7.76 -12.27
C LEU A 217 -57.84 7.02 -12.12
N SER A 218 -57.83 5.75 -11.71
CA SER A 218 -59.07 5.01 -11.50
C SER A 218 -59.88 5.51 -10.31
N SER A 219 -59.23 5.96 -9.22
CA SER A 219 -59.93 6.54 -8.08
C SER A 219 -60.25 8.03 -8.29
N LEU A 220 -59.38 8.76 -9.00
CA LEU A 220 -59.55 10.19 -9.25
C LEU A 220 -60.90 10.53 -9.89
N ASN A 221 -61.40 9.68 -10.78
CA ASN A 221 -62.72 9.88 -11.38
C ASN A 221 -63.81 9.89 -10.31
N ALA A 222 -63.85 8.88 -9.44
CA ALA A 222 -64.84 8.82 -8.37
C ALA A 222 -64.67 9.96 -7.35
N ASP A 223 -63.42 10.30 -7.00
CA ASP A 223 -63.12 11.35 -6.03
C ASP A 223 -63.50 12.75 -6.54
N VAL A 224 -63.19 13.05 -7.82
CA VAL A 224 -63.53 14.35 -8.44
C VAL A 224 -65.03 14.47 -8.67
N PHE A 225 -65.69 13.45 -9.21
CA PHE A 225 -67.14 13.49 -9.42
C PHE A 225 -67.90 13.54 -8.09
N GLY A 226 -67.48 12.77 -7.08
CA GLY A 226 -68.05 12.84 -5.74
C GLY A 226 -67.81 14.20 -5.06
N GLY A 227 -66.64 14.80 -5.26
CA GLY A 227 -66.34 16.17 -4.80
C GLY A 227 -67.23 17.22 -5.47
N LEU A 228 -67.36 17.19 -6.79
CA LEU A 228 -68.24 18.10 -7.54
C LEU A 228 -69.73 17.90 -7.19
N GLU A 229 -70.15 16.67 -6.91
CA GLU A 229 -71.51 16.37 -6.46
C GLU A 229 -71.74 16.92 -5.04
N ALA A 230 -70.78 16.75 -4.13
CA ALA A 230 -70.85 17.31 -2.78
C ALA A 230 -70.83 18.85 -2.76
N GLU A 231 -70.11 19.48 -3.67
CA GLU A 231 -70.11 20.93 -3.88
C GLU A 231 -71.38 21.43 -4.59
N GLY A 232 -72.25 20.52 -5.06
CA GLY A 232 -73.54 20.86 -5.66
C GLY A 232 -73.46 21.33 -7.11
N HIS A 233 -72.36 21.07 -7.82
CA HIS A 233 -72.20 21.42 -9.23
C HIS A 233 -73.05 20.51 -10.14
N PHE A 234 -73.28 19.26 -9.74
CA PHE A 234 -74.24 18.38 -10.40
C PHE A 234 -75.63 18.59 -9.78
N TYR A 235 -76.53 19.17 -10.57
CA TYR A 235 -77.94 19.34 -10.20
C TYR A 235 -78.81 18.42 -11.06
N ASP A 236 -79.89 17.92 -10.47
CA ASP A 236 -80.94 17.22 -11.22
C ASP A 236 -81.66 18.24 -12.12
N PRO A 237 -81.56 18.12 -13.46
CA PRO A 237 -82.17 19.06 -14.39
C PRO A 237 -83.68 19.19 -14.16
N LEU A 238 -84.34 18.09 -13.78
CA LEU A 238 -85.79 18.07 -13.53
C LEU A 238 -86.13 18.86 -12.27
N ARG A 239 -85.36 18.69 -11.18
CA ARG A 239 -85.59 19.48 -9.95
C ARG A 239 -85.37 20.97 -10.19
N ARG A 240 -84.37 21.33 -10.98
CA ARG A 240 -84.07 22.72 -11.32
C ARG A 240 -85.15 23.31 -12.23
N GLU A 241 -85.59 22.58 -13.24
CA GLU A 241 -86.69 23.00 -14.13
C GLU A 241 -88.01 23.14 -13.35
N VAL A 242 -88.28 22.24 -12.40
CA VAL A 242 -89.44 22.40 -11.50
C VAL A 242 -89.29 23.66 -10.64
N ALA A 243 -88.12 23.90 -10.05
CA ALA A 243 -87.90 25.07 -9.20
C ALA A 243 -87.90 26.41 -9.96
N GLU A 244 -87.30 26.47 -11.15
CA GLU A 244 -87.10 27.71 -11.92
C GLU A 244 -88.23 28.00 -12.93
N ALA A 245 -88.90 26.97 -13.47
CA ALA A 245 -89.96 27.16 -14.48
C ALA A 245 -91.35 26.79 -13.96
N PHE A 246 -91.52 25.63 -13.32
CA PHE A 246 -92.84 25.17 -12.88
C PHE A 246 -93.35 25.91 -11.64
N MET A 247 -92.50 26.13 -10.62
CA MET A 247 -92.93 26.81 -9.40
C MET A 247 -93.35 28.27 -9.64
N PRO A 248 -92.61 29.07 -10.46
CA PRO A 248 -93.09 30.39 -10.85
C PRO A 248 -94.37 30.34 -11.68
N TRP A 249 -94.47 29.42 -12.66
CA TRP A 249 -95.70 29.25 -13.43
C TRP A 249 -96.90 28.88 -12.53
N LEU A 250 -96.72 28.00 -11.55
CA LEU A 250 -97.77 27.62 -10.60
C LEU A 250 -98.16 28.78 -9.69
N ALA A 251 -97.19 29.56 -9.23
CA ALA A 251 -97.42 30.76 -8.45
C ALA A 251 -98.18 31.82 -9.26
N ASP A 252 -97.82 32.04 -10.53
CA ASP A 252 -98.48 32.97 -11.45
C ASP A 252 -99.89 32.49 -11.83
N ALA A 253 -100.07 31.19 -12.09
CA ALA A 253 -101.38 30.59 -12.36
C ALA A 253 -102.30 30.68 -11.13
N GLY A 254 -101.77 30.40 -9.93
CA GLY A 254 -102.49 30.58 -8.67
C GLY A 254 -102.82 32.04 -8.38
N ALA A 255 -101.90 32.97 -8.68
CA ALA A 255 -102.14 34.40 -8.59
C ALA A 255 -103.21 34.87 -9.59
N ALA A 256 -103.21 34.34 -10.82
CA ALA A 256 -104.22 34.63 -11.83
C ALA A 256 -105.59 34.08 -11.43
N ASP A 257 -105.67 32.90 -10.83
CA ASP A 257 -106.92 32.36 -10.27
C ASP A 257 -107.42 33.16 -9.07
N ALA A 258 -106.53 33.56 -8.16
CA ALA A 258 -106.87 34.45 -7.05
C ALA A 258 -107.33 35.83 -7.54
N GLN A 259 -106.68 36.40 -8.56
CA GLN A 259 -107.08 37.64 -9.21
C GLN A 259 -108.42 37.50 -9.93
N ARG A 260 -108.67 36.39 -10.63
CA ARG A 260 -109.98 36.08 -11.24
C ARG A 260 -111.06 35.97 -10.18
N ALA A 261 -110.82 35.27 -9.08
CA ALA A 261 -111.76 35.17 -7.98
C ALA A 261 -112.02 36.52 -7.30
N ALA A 262 -110.99 37.36 -7.13
CA ALA A 262 -111.12 38.71 -6.61
C ALA A 262 -111.90 39.63 -7.57
N ALA A 263 -111.65 39.55 -8.88
CA ALA A 263 -112.37 40.30 -9.90
C ALA A 263 -113.84 39.88 -9.98
N LEU A 264 -114.14 38.58 -9.90
CA LEU A 264 -115.51 38.07 -9.84
C LEU A 264 -116.23 38.52 -8.56
N ARG A 265 -115.54 38.53 -7.40
CA ARG A 265 -116.09 39.11 -6.16
C ARG A 265 -116.38 40.61 -6.32
N ALA A 266 -115.43 41.40 -6.83
CA ALA A 266 -115.63 42.84 -7.05
C ALA A 266 -116.78 43.12 -8.03
N LEU A 267 -116.96 42.30 -9.05
CA LEU A 267 -118.05 42.42 -10.02
C LEU A 267 -119.41 42.03 -9.40
N ALA A 268 -119.43 41.01 -8.54
CA ALA A 268 -120.61 40.64 -7.75
C ALA A 268 -120.98 41.74 -6.74
N GLU A 269 -120.01 42.34 -6.06
CA GLU A 269 -120.21 43.49 -5.16
C GLU A 269 -120.74 44.71 -5.93
N ARG A 270 -120.17 45.01 -7.10
CA ARG A 270 -120.65 46.09 -7.97
C ARG A 270 -122.08 45.84 -8.44
N ARG A 271 -122.43 44.61 -8.84
CA ARG A 271 -123.80 44.25 -9.24
C ARG A 271 -124.77 44.28 -8.07
N ALA A 272 -124.34 43.89 -6.88
CA ALA A 272 -125.14 44.04 -5.66
C ALA A 272 -125.38 45.52 -5.32
N ALA A 273 -124.38 46.38 -5.49
CA ALA A 273 -124.51 47.83 -5.30
C ALA A 273 -125.43 48.48 -6.36
N GLU A 274 -125.30 48.11 -7.64
CA GLU A 274 -126.19 48.54 -8.72
C GLU A 274 -127.65 48.09 -8.46
N ALA A 275 -127.86 46.85 -8.00
CA ALA A 275 -129.18 46.35 -7.63
C ALA A 275 -129.76 47.06 -6.38
N ALA A 276 -128.93 47.40 -5.39
CA ALA A 276 -129.34 48.18 -4.23
C ALA A 276 -129.71 49.62 -4.61
N ALA A 277 -128.94 50.25 -5.50
CA ALA A 277 -129.24 51.58 -6.03
C ALA A 277 -130.53 51.58 -6.88
N ALA A 278 -130.75 50.55 -7.71
CA ALA A 278 -131.99 50.38 -8.47
C ALA A 278 -133.20 50.15 -7.56
N ARG A 279 -133.06 49.38 -6.46
CA ARG A 279 -134.11 49.25 -5.44
C ARG A 279 -134.40 50.57 -4.73
N ALA A 280 -133.37 51.31 -4.32
CA ALA A 280 -133.55 52.63 -3.69
C ALA A 280 -134.21 53.65 -4.65
N ALA A 281 -133.89 53.61 -5.94
CA ALA A 281 -134.54 54.44 -6.95
C ALA A 281 -136.01 54.04 -7.18
N ALA A 282 -136.31 52.74 -7.23
CA ALA A 282 -137.68 52.24 -7.34
C ALA A 282 -138.53 52.55 -6.09
N GLU A 283 -137.94 52.47 -4.89
CA GLU A 283 -138.59 52.88 -3.64
C GLU A 283 -138.83 54.41 -3.59
N ALA A 284 -137.92 55.21 -4.13
CA ALA A 284 -138.09 56.66 -4.25
C ALA A 284 -139.16 57.06 -5.29
N GLU A 285 -139.26 56.33 -6.41
CA GLU A 285 -140.37 56.48 -7.38
C GLU A 285 -141.71 56.02 -6.80
N ALA A 286 -141.72 54.90 -6.06
CA ALA A 286 -142.91 54.43 -5.34
C ALA A 286 -143.36 55.42 -4.26
N ALA A 287 -142.43 56.07 -3.55
CA ALA A 287 -142.74 57.12 -2.59
C ALA A 287 -143.28 58.40 -3.24
N ARG A 288 -142.79 58.77 -4.44
CA ARG A 288 -143.36 59.89 -5.23
C ARG A 288 -144.75 59.57 -5.76
N ALA A 289 -144.97 58.36 -6.27
CA ALA A 289 -146.28 57.89 -6.72
C ALA A 289 -147.29 57.77 -5.57
N ALA A 290 -146.86 57.37 -4.37
CA ALA A 290 -147.70 57.34 -3.17
C ALA A 290 -148.07 58.75 -2.67
N ALA A 291 -147.16 59.72 -2.80
CA ALA A 291 -147.45 61.13 -2.48
C ALA A 291 -148.44 61.76 -3.48
N GLU A 292 -148.34 61.42 -4.77
CA GLU A 292 -149.29 61.87 -5.81
C GLU A 292 -150.66 61.17 -5.68
N ALA A 293 -150.70 59.89 -5.27
CA ALA A 293 -151.94 59.17 -4.98
C ALA A 293 -152.65 59.69 -3.72
N ALA A 294 -151.91 60.11 -2.68
CA ALA A 294 -152.47 60.75 -1.49
C ALA A 294 -153.06 62.15 -1.81
N ALA A 295 -152.47 62.89 -2.76
CA ALA A 295 -153.03 64.16 -3.23
C ALA A 295 -154.32 63.98 -4.04
N ALA A 296 -154.43 62.90 -4.83
CA ALA A 296 -155.64 62.57 -5.60
C ALA A 296 -156.80 62.05 -4.72
N ALA A 297 -156.51 61.34 -3.63
CA ALA A 297 -157.51 60.85 -2.68
C ALA A 297 -158.15 61.99 -1.85
N ALA A 298 -157.41 63.06 -1.56
CA ALA A 298 -157.96 64.24 -0.87
C ALA A 298 -158.96 65.04 -1.73
N THR A 299 -158.81 65.01 -3.06
CA THR A 299 -159.73 65.68 -3.99
C THR A 299 -160.99 64.86 -4.32
N ALA A 300 -160.99 63.55 -4.05
CA ALA A 300 -162.16 62.67 -4.27
C ALA A 300 -163.16 62.65 -3.09
N ALA A 301 -162.78 63.15 -1.91
CA ALA A 301 -163.65 63.21 -0.72
C ALA A 301 -164.63 64.41 -0.70
N ALA A 302 -164.65 65.26 -1.74
CA ALA A 302 -165.47 66.48 -1.77
C ALA A 302 -166.63 66.46 -2.79
N ALA A 303 -166.92 65.34 -3.46
CA ALA A 303 -167.85 65.32 -4.61
C ALA A 303 -168.87 64.16 -4.65
N ALA A 304 -169.16 63.46 -3.55
CA ALA A 304 -170.13 62.35 -3.53
C ALA A 304 -171.00 62.29 -2.26
N GLU A 305 -171.62 63.42 -1.90
CA GLU A 305 -172.87 63.49 -1.13
C GLU A 305 -173.98 63.98 -2.08
N GLU A 306 -174.64 63.07 -2.80
CA GLU A 306 -176.07 63.13 -3.19
C GLU A 306 -176.45 61.87 -3.98
N GLU A 307 -177.46 61.15 -3.47
CA GLU A 307 -178.22 60.01 -4.04
C GLU A 307 -177.47 58.67 -4.30
N GLY A 308 -177.81 57.51 -3.72
CA GLY A 308 -178.94 57.08 -2.89
C GLY A 308 -179.57 55.77 -3.41
N GLY A 309 -179.38 54.65 -2.66
CA GLY A 309 -180.17 53.40 -2.71
C GLY A 309 -179.74 52.34 -3.76
N GLU A 310 -179.78 51.01 -3.54
CA GLU A 310 -180.46 50.18 -2.52
C GLU A 310 -180.02 48.69 -2.67
N GLY A 311 -179.98 47.91 -1.57
CA GLY A 311 -180.05 46.43 -1.49
C GLY A 311 -178.74 45.63 -1.71
N GLY A 312 -178.17 44.90 -0.74
CA GLY A 312 -178.66 43.63 -0.13
C GLY A 312 -177.91 42.45 -0.80
N ASP A 313 -177.47 41.33 -0.22
CA ASP A 313 -177.60 40.63 1.06
C ASP A 313 -176.67 39.37 0.99
N GLY A 314 -176.20 38.84 2.14
CA GLY A 314 -175.64 37.47 2.33
C GLY A 314 -174.23 37.17 1.80
N GLY A 315 -173.29 36.52 2.51
CA GLY A 315 -173.30 35.86 3.81
C GLY A 315 -171.94 35.17 4.07
N GLU A 316 -171.58 35.05 5.35
CA GLU A 316 -170.88 33.96 6.08
C GLU A 316 -169.68 33.23 5.41
N GLY A 317 -168.56 32.96 6.06
CA GLY A 317 -168.18 32.99 7.48
C GLY A 317 -166.74 32.43 7.62
N GLY A 318 -165.94 32.98 8.55
CA GLY A 318 -165.40 32.24 9.71
C GLY A 318 -164.03 31.60 9.39
N VAL A 319 -163.05 31.48 10.28
CA VAL A 319 -162.96 31.32 11.75
C VAL A 319 -161.45 31.51 12.06
N ASP A 320 -161.06 32.55 12.78
CA ASP A 320 -160.62 32.60 14.20
C ASP A 320 -159.14 32.27 14.47
N GLU A 321 -158.53 33.20 15.23
CA GLU A 321 -157.50 33.07 16.29
C GLU A 321 -156.10 32.51 15.95
N ASP A 322 -155.14 33.42 15.64
CA ASP A 322 -154.01 33.89 16.49
C ASP A 322 -152.85 34.50 15.66
#